data_AF-M9M2Q0-F1
#
_entry.id   AF-M9M2Q0-F1
#
_cell.length_a   1.000
_cell.length_b   1.000
_cell.length_c   1.000
_cell.angle_alpha   90.00
_cell.angle_beta   90.00
_cell.angle_gamma   90.00
#
_symmetry.space_group_name_H-M   'P 1'
#
loop_
_entity.id
_entity.type
_entity.pdbx_description
1 polymer ?
#
loop_
_entity_poly.entity_id
_entity_poly.type
_entity_poly.pdbx_seq_one_letter_code
_entity_poly.pdbx_strand_id
1 'polypeptide(L)'
;MSIAMRCLNGGERYQLQEAEKKNESYQVVDDDKYWKLGMFYYNPNDPAVWVEKRSGLGLTNNFACWQSWAFLIGLLVLAVAPLALVFFI
;
A
#
# COMPACT_ATOMS: atom_id res chain seq x y z
N MET A 1 -40.06 -6.91 -34.39
CA MET A 1 -39.09 -7.37 -35.40
C MET A 1 -37.95 -6.35 -35.46
N SER A 2 -36.90 -6.52 -34.65
CA SER A 2 -35.52 -6.13 -34.99
C SER A 2 -34.62 -6.57 -33.85
N ILE A 3 -34.31 -7.87 -33.82
CA ILE A 3 -33.24 -8.42 -33.00
C ILE A 3 -31.96 -8.01 -33.72
N ALA A 4 -31.42 -6.84 -33.39
CA ALA A 4 -30.11 -6.42 -33.87
C ALA A 4 -29.04 -7.17 -33.06
N MET A 5 -28.92 -8.47 -33.35
CA MET A 5 -27.81 -9.30 -32.91
C MET A 5 -26.57 -8.83 -33.67
N ARG A 6 -25.92 -7.79 -33.15
CA ARG A 6 -24.58 -7.43 -33.58
C ARG A 6 -23.68 -8.61 -33.24
N CYS A 7 -23.19 -9.30 -34.27
CA CYS A 7 -22.11 -10.27 -34.17
C CYS A 7 -20.90 -9.57 -33.54
N LEU A 8 -20.73 -9.69 -32.23
CA LEU A 8 -19.49 -9.29 -31.55
C LEU A 8 -18.38 -10.18 -32.11
N ASN A 9 -17.37 -9.53 -32.69
CA ASN A 9 -16.21 -10.22 -33.25
C ASN A 9 -15.53 -11.02 -32.12
N GLY A 10 -15.14 -12.27 -32.38
CA GLY A 10 -14.53 -13.13 -31.36
C GLY A 10 -13.34 -12.49 -30.63
N GLY A 11 -12.60 -11.59 -31.31
CA GLY A 11 -11.53 -10.76 -30.75
C GLY A 11 -11.96 -9.83 -29.61
N GLU A 12 -13.16 -9.25 -29.68
CA GLU A 12 -13.67 -8.35 -28.63
C GLU A 12 -13.95 -9.11 -27.32
N ARG A 13 -14.35 -10.38 -27.41
CA ARG A 13 -14.58 -11.23 -26.22
C ARG A 13 -13.29 -11.49 -25.45
N TYR A 14 -12.16 -11.64 -26.14
CA TYR A 14 -10.85 -11.81 -25.51
C TYR A 14 -10.38 -10.53 -24.83
N GLN A 15 -10.59 -9.38 -25.49
CA GLN A 15 -10.25 -8.07 -24.93
C GLN A 15 -11.08 -7.73 -23.69
N LEU A 16 -12.36 -8.10 -23.69
CA LEU A 16 -13.22 -7.95 -22.52
C LEU A 16 -12.76 -8.85 -21.37
N GLN A 17 -12.39 -10.10 -21.63
CA GLN A 17 -11.85 -11.00 -20.59
C GLN A 17 -10.50 -10.53 -20.04
N GLU A 18 -9.62 -9.99 -20.88
CA GLU A 18 -8.36 -9.37 -20.43
C GLU A 18 -8.63 -8.12 -19.62
N ALA A 19 -9.56 -7.26 -20.05
CA ALA A 19 -9.96 -6.08 -19.29
C ALA A 19 -10.60 -6.48 -17.95
N GLU A 20 -11.44 -7.52 -17.92
CA GLU A 20 -12.08 -8.03 -16.70
C GLU A 20 -11.04 -8.63 -15.75
N LYS A 21 -10.15 -9.51 -16.24
CA LYS A 21 -9.05 -10.09 -15.44
C LYS A 21 -8.08 -9.01 -14.94
N LYS A 22 -7.81 -7.99 -15.75
CA LYS A 22 -6.97 -6.87 -15.34
C LYS A 22 -7.67 -6.01 -14.29
N ASN A 23 -8.99 -5.81 -14.38
CA ASN A 23 -9.80 -5.16 -13.35
C ASN A 23 -9.95 -6.01 -12.07
N GLU A 24 -9.94 -7.34 -12.16
CA GLU A 24 -9.88 -8.25 -11.01
C GLU A 24 -8.50 -8.21 -10.33
N SER A 25 -7.41 -8.08 -11.09
CA SER A 25 -6.08 -7.86 -10.49
C SER A 25 -5.93 -6.47 -9.86
N TYR A 26 -6.76 -5.52 -10.28
CA TYR A 26 -6.92 -4.20 -9.67
C TYR A 26 -8.19 -4.15 -8.81
N GLN A 27 -8.53 -5.24 -8.11
CA GLN A 27 -9.37 -5.07 -6.94
C GLN A 27 -8.55 -4.26 -5.94
N VAL A 28 -8.90 -2.98 -5.81
CA VAL A 28 -8.41 -2.11 -4.73
C VAL A 28 -8.78 -2.82 -3.44
N VAL A 29 -7.80 -3.49 -2.83
CA VAL A 29 -7.95 -4.03 -1.49
C VAL A 29 -8.38 -2.84 -0.64
N ASP A 30 -9.54 -2.95 0.01
CA ASP A 30 -10.08 -1.90 0.88
C ASP A 30 -9.20 -1.81 2.15
N ASP A 31 -8.05 -1.19 1.96
CA ASP A 31 -7.03 -0.92 2.96
C ASP A 31 -7.35 0.36 3.73
N ASP A 32 -8.37 1.12 3.33
CA ASP A 32 -8.76 2.39 3.94
C ASP A 32 -9.07 2.24 5.43
N LYS A 33 -9.61 1.09 5.85
CA LYS A 33 -9.85 0.76 7.26
C LYS A 33 -8.58 0.72 8.12
N TYR A 34 -7.41 0.48 7.52
CA TYR A 34 -6.13 0.42 8.21
C TYR A 34 -5.42 1.77 8.25
N TRP A 35 -5.88 2.76 7.48
CA TRP A 35 -5.35 4.13 7.50
C TRP A 35 -5.93 4.95 8.66
N LYS A 36 -5.16 5.05 9.74
CA LYS A 36 -5.49 5.89 10.89
C LYS A 36 -5.10 7.34 10.62
N LEU A 37 -6.02 8.26 10.93
CA LEU A 37 -5.84 9.70 10.75
C LEU A 37 -5.48 10.12 9.30
N GLY A 38 -5.76 9.25 8.32
CA GLY A 38 -5.40 9.45 6.91
C GLY A 38 -3.90 9.43 6.60
N MET A 39 -3.04 9.10 7.58
CA MET A 39 -1.57 9.16 7.43
C MET A 39 -0.84 7.91 7.93
N PHE A 40 -1.35 7.25 8.97
CA PHE A 40 -0.66 6.15 9.63
C PHE A 40 -1.31 4.83 9.22
N TYR A 41 -0.56 3.96 8.54
CA TYR A 41 -1.02 2.63 8.20
C TYR A 41 -0.84 1.67 9.38
N TYR A 42 -1.89 0.95 9.75
CA TYR A 42 -1.89 -0.01 10.86
C TYR A 42 -2.65 -1.27 10.48
N ASN A 43 -1.94 -2.30 10.04
CA ASN A 43 -2.50 -3.60 9.70
C ASN A 43 -1.70 -4.73 10.37
N PRO A 44 -2.18 -5.35 11.46
CA PRO A 44 -1.47 -6.43 12.14
C PRO A 44 -1.45 -7.74 11.35
N ASN A 45 -2.29 -7.89 10.32
CA ASN A 45 -2.33 -9.08 9.48
C ASN A 45 -1.31 -9.02 8.33
N ASP A 46 -0.77 -7.83 8.04
CA ASP A 46 0.22 -7.62 7.00
C ASP A 46 1.63 -7.56 7.62
N PRO A 47 2.53 -8.52 7.31
CA PRO A 47 3.90 -8.50 7.82
C PRO A 47 4.79 -7.47 7.11
N ALA A 48 4.31 -6.77 6.07
CA ALA A 48 5.08 -5.74 5.40
C ALA A 48 5.40 -4.58 6.36
N VAL A 49 6.68 -4.21 6.43
CA VAL A 49 7.16 -3.06 7.22
C VAL A 49 6.93 -1.77 6.46
N TRP A 50 7.09 -1.80 5.14
CA TRP A 50 6.96 -0.67 4.24
C TRP A 50 5.76 -0.87 3.32
N VAL A 51 4.89 0.14 3.27
CA VAL A 51 3.65 0.12 2.50
C VAL A 51 3.59 1.39 1.66
N GLU A 52 3.06 1.29 0.45
CA GLU A 52 2.91 2.46 -0.41
C GLU A 52 1.85 3.42 0.14
N LYS A 53 2.09 4.73 0.01
CA LYS A 53 1.14 5.73 0.49
C LYS A 53 -0.06 5.82 -0.47
N ARG A 54 -1.29 5.77 0.06
CA ARG A 54 -2.52 5.91 -0.75
C ARG A 54 -2.68 7.26 -1.47
N SER A 55 -1.93 8.28 -1.05
CA SER A 55 -1.97 9.62 -1.62
C SER A 55 -0.56 10.17 -1.81
N GLY A 56 -0.18 10.32 -3.08
CA GLY A 56 1.14 10.80 -3.50
C GLY A 56 2.16 9.69 -3.74
N LEU A 57 3.40 10.11 -3.99
CA LEU A 57 4.55 9.20 -4.12
C LEU A 57 5.20 9.04 -2.75
N GLY A 58 5.41 7.81 -2.30
CA GLY A 58 6.19 7.54 -1.10
C GLY A 58 5.86 6.21 -0.42
N LEU A 59 6.74 5.84 0.51
CA LEU A 59 6.59 4.70 1.40
C LEU A 59 6.20 5.20 2.80
N THR A 60 5.33 4.46 3.47
CA THR A 60 5.00 4.61 4.88
C THR A 60 5.38 3.32 5.62
N ASN A 61 5.55 3.40 6.94
CA ASN A 61 5.69 2.23 7.78
C ASN A 61 4.33 1.67 8.20
N ASN A 62 4.24 0.34 8.31
CA ASN A 62 3.15 -0.31 9.01
C ASN A 62 3.43 -0.30 10.52
N PHE A 63 2.67 0.49 11.27
CA PHE A 63 2.88 0.68 12.71
C PHE A 63 2.37 -0.49 13.57
N ALA A 64 1.81 -1.53 12.95
CA ALA A 64 1.42 -2.75 13.64
C ALA A 64 2.61 -3.74 13.85
N CYS A 65 3.69 -3.58 13.09
CA CYS A 65 4.84 -4.47 13.12
C CYS A 65 5.94 -3.97 14.06
N TRP A 66 6.51 -4.85 14.88
CA TRP A 66 7.60 -4.51 15.81
C TRP A 66 8.86 -4.04 15.08
N GLN A 67 9.10 -4.53 13.86
CA GLN A 67 10.24 -4.13 13.02
C GLN A 67 10.16 -2.65 12.62
N SER A 68 8.96 -2.09 12.38
CA SER A 68 8.79 -0.67 12.11
C SER A 68 9.23 0.18 13.29
N TRP A 69 8.84 -0.22 14.51
CA TRP A 69 9.24 0.46 15.73
C TRP A 69 10.74 0.33 16.00
N ALA A 70 11.31 -0.86 15.78
CA ALA A 70 12.75 -1.08 15.91
C ALA A 70 13.54 -0.19 14.93
N PHE A 71 13.07 -0.06 13.69
CA PHE A 71 13.67 0.84 12.70
C PHE A 71 13.59 2.31 13.14
N LEU A 72 12.41 2.77 13.57
CA LEU A 72 12.21 4.16 14.01
C LEU A 72 13.04 4.50 15.26
N ILE A 73 13.10 3.59 16.24
CA ILE A 73 13.92 3.76 17.44
C ILE A 73 15.41 3.75 17.06
N GLY A 74 15.84 2.84 16.20
CA GLY A 74 17.22 2.81 15.71
C GLY A 74 17.64 4.11 15.04
N LEU A 75 16.75 4.67 14.19
CA LEU A 75 16.97 5.97 13.55
C LEU A 75 17.05 7.10 14.59
N LEU A 76 16.16 7.11 15.57
CA LEU A 76 16.15 8.11 16.65
C LEU A 76 17.43 8.04 17.49
N VAL A 77 17.86 6.84 17.88
CA VAL A 77 19.10 6.63 18.64
C VAL A 77 20.31 7.10 17.84
N LEU A 78 20.39 6.75 16.56
CA LEU A 78 21.50 7.20 15.70
C LEU A 78 21.54 8.73 15.58
N ALA A 79 20.38 9.39 15.54
CA ALA A 79 20.30 10.85 15.49
C ALA A 79 20.66 11.54 16.82
N VAL A 80 20.21 10.98 17.95
CA VAL A 80 20.31 11.63 19.28
C VAL A 80 21.57 11.23 20.05
N ALA A 81 22.04 9.98 19.92
CA ALA A 81 23.20 9.48 20.64
C ALA A 81 24.48 10.35 20.48
N PRO A 82 24.88 10.81 19.28
CA PRO A 82 26.07 11.65 19.16
C PRO A 82 25.88 13.01 19.86
N LEU A 83 24.69 13.59 19.80
CA LEU A 83 24.39 14.85 20.49
C LEU A 83 24.49 14.66 22.01
N ALA A 84 23.87 13.61 22.54
CA ALA A 84 23.95 13.27 23.94
C ALA A 84 25.40 13.06 24.40
N LEU A 85 26.19 12.29 23.63
CA LEU A 85 27.60 12.03 23.92
C LEU A 85 28.39 13.34 24.05
N VAL A 86 28.16 14.31 23.17
CA VAL A 86 28.79 15.65 23.24
C VAL A 86 28.39 16.40 24.52
N PHE A 87 27.17 16.27 25.01
CA PHE A 87 26.74 16.91 26.27
C PHE A 87 27.29 16.24 27.53
N PHE A 88 27.70 14.97 27.45
CA PHE A 88 28.22 14.19 28.57
C PHE A 88 29.76 14.12 28.63
N ILE A 89 30.47 14.71 27.66
CA ILE A 89 31.93 14.94 27.65
C ILE A 89 32.22 16.37 28.11
#